data_AF-A0A934WG97-F1
#
_entry.id   AF-A0A934WG97-F1
#
_cell.length_a   1.000
_cell.length_b   1.000
_cell.length_c   1.000
_cell.angle_alpha   90.00
_cell.angle_beta   90.00
_cell.angle_gamma   90.00
#
_symmetry.space_group_name_H-M   'P 1'
#
loop_
_entity.id
_entity.type
_entity.pdbx_description
1 polymer ?
#
loop_
_entity_poly.entity_id
_entity_poly.type
_entity_poly.pdbx_seq_one_letter_code
_entity_poly.pdbx_strand_id
1 'polypeptide(L)' 'MNKDKLSIAFFCRGYLYFNGLLSESENDKVHKRFLKFQHKYKIELTEEDLDSVEITRKAYKDKYHE' A
#
# COMPACT_ATOMS: atom_id res chain seq x y z
N MET A 1 -11.63 -5.35 2.29
CA MET A 1 -10.18 -5.23 2.54
C MET A 1 -9.96 -5.54 4.01
N ASN A 2 -9.07 -6.48 4.33
CA ASN A 2 -8.70 -6.81 5.71
C ASN A 2 -7.50 -5.94 6.14
N LYS A 3 -7.03 -6.15 7.38
CA LYS A 3 -5.91 -5.41 7.97
C LYS A 3 -4.66 -5.47 7.08
N ASP A 4 -4.22 -6.66 6.68
CA ASP A 4 -3.01 -6.86 5.87
C ASP A 4 -3.08 -6.15 4.51
N LYS A 5 -4.22 -6.29 3.80
CA LYS A 5 -4.39 -5.62 2.51
C LYS A 5 -4.41 -4.09 2.65
N LEU A 6 -4.91 -3.59 3.78
CA LEU A 6 -4.88 -2.16 4.08
C LEU A 6 -3.45 -1.70 4.37
N SER A 7 -2.67 -2.43 5.17
CA SER A 7 -1.24 -2.14 5.40
C SER A 7 -0.45 -2.07 4.10
N ILE A 8 -0.64 -3.06 3.21
CA ILE A 8 -0.02 -3.08 1.88
C ILE A 8 -0.44 -1.85 1.06
N ALA A 9 -1.72 -1.47 1.09
CA ALA A 9 -2.20 -0.31 0.36
C ALA A 9 -1.60 1.01 0.91
N PHE A 10 -1.42 1.12 2.23
CA PHE A 10 -0.73 2.25 2.86
C PHE A 10 0.73 2.33 2.42
N PHE A 11 1.44 1.21 2.44
CA PHE A 11 2.82 1.12 1.97
C PHE A 11 2.92 1.55 0.49
N CYS A 12 2.09 0.97 -0.38
CA CYS A 12 2.07 1.30 -1.81
C CYS A 12 1.75 2.78 -2.06
N ARG A 13 0.84 3.39 -1.29
CA ARG A 13 0.58 4.83 -1.38
C ARG A 13 1.85 5.63 -1.09
N GLY A 14 2.55 5.31 0.00
CA GLY A 14 3.83 5.95 0.35
C GLY A 14 4.85 5.79 -0.76
N TYR A 15 5.03 4.57 -1.27
CA TYR A 15 5.92 4.28 -2.39
C TYR A 15 5.61 5.13 -3.62
N LEU A 16 4.34 5.19 -4.05
CA LEU A 16 3.93 5.99 -5.21
C LEU A 16 4.19 7.49 -5.00
N TYR A 17 3.88 8.00 -3.80
CA TYR A 17 4.10 9.42 -3.47
C TYR A 17 5.59 9.79 -3.47
N PHE A 18 6.44 9.03 -2.77
CA PHE A 18 7.88 9.33 -2.68
C PHE A 18 8.62 9.18 -4.02
N ASN A 19 8.08 8.40 -4.96
CA ASN A 19 8.62 8.29 -6.32
C ASN A 19 7.99 9.31 -7.30
N GLY A 20 7.20 10.28 -6.82
CA GLY A 20 6.60 11.33 -7.66
C GLY A 20 5.47 10.84 -8.58
N LEU A 21 4.96 9.63 -8.36
CA LEU A 21 3.85 9.06 -9.13
C LEU A 21 2.47 9.52 -8.64
N LEU A 22 2.43 10.14 -7.45
CA LEU A 22 1.27 10.86 -6.94
C LEU A 22 1.68 12.29 -6.59
N SER A 23 0.83 13.24 -6.98
CA SER A 23 0.88 14.57 -6.37
C SER A 23 0.50 14.52 -4.89
N GLU A 24 0.87 15.53 -4.12
CA GLU A 24 0.45 15.71 -2.73
C GLU A 24 -1.09 15.61 -2.60
N SER A 25 -1.81 16.26 -3.52
CA SER A 25 -3.28 16.26 -3.53
C SER A 25 -3.90 14.87 -3.75
N GLU A 26 -3.25 14.02 -4.57
CA GLU A 26 -3.71 12.65 -4.83
C GLU A 26 -3.36 11.72 -3.67
N ASN A 27 -2.15 11.85 -3.12
CA ASN A 27 -1.75 11.15 -1.91
C ASN A 27 -2.73 11.42 -0.76
N ASP A 28 -3.09 12.69 -0.54
CA ASP A 28 -4.05 13.10 0.49
C ASP A 28 -5.44 12.52 0.27
N LYS A 29 -5.93 12.54 -0.98
CA LYS A 29 -7.24 11.94 -1.33
C LYS A 29 -7.26 10.45 -1.03
N VAL A 30 -6.19 9.73 -1.37
CA VAL A 30 -6.06 8.29 -1.09
C VAL A 30 -5.96 8.02 0.41
N HIS A 31 -5.12 8.77 1.13
CA HIS A 31 -4.97 8.65 2.57
C HIS A 31 -6.30 8.86 3.32
N LYS A 32 -7.06 9.91 2.97
CA LYS A 32 -8.40 10.17 3.55
C LYS A 32 -9.40 9.04 3.27
N ARG A 33 -9.35 8.40 2.11
CA ARG A 33 -10.19 7.23 1.80
C ARG A 33 -9.84 6.04 2.69
N PHE A 34 -8.54 5.83 2.95
CA PHE A 34 -8.09 4.76 3.85
C PHE A 34 -8.51 5.02 5.30
N LEU A 35 -8.35 6.24 5.81
CA LEU A 35 -8.83 6.59 7.16
C LEU A 35 -10.34 6.38 7.32
N LYS A 36 -11.14 6.78 6.32
CA LYS A 36 -12.58 6.52 6.31
C LYS A 36 -12.90 5.02 6.33
N PHE A 37 -12.11 4.22 5.60
CA PHE A 37 -12.23 2.77 5.60
C PHE A 37 -11.90 2.19 6.99
N GLN A 38 -10.77 2.58 7.58
CA GLN A 38 -10.38 2.18 8.95
C GLN A 38 -11.49 2.47 9.95
N HIS A 39 -12.02 3.70 9.93
CA HIS A 39 -13.08 4.11 10.84
C HIS A 39 -14.37 3.28 10.63
N LYS A 40 -14.80 3.10 9.37
CA LYS A 40 -16.02 2.35 9.05
C LYS A 40 -15.96 0.89 9.51
N TYR A 41 -14.80 0.26 9.39
CA TYR A 41 -14.61 -1.17 9.69
C TYR A 41 -13.91 -1.41 11.03
N LYS A 42 -13.66 -0.35 11.81
CA LYS A 42 -12.93 -0.38 13.08
C LYS A 42 -11.59 -1.13 12.99
N ILE A 43 -10.83 -0.85 11.93
CA ILE A 43 -9.49 -1.41 11.71
C ILE A 43 -8.46 -0.39 12.18
N GLU A 44 -7.72 -0.75 13.20
CA GLU A 44 -6.55 0.00 13.66
C GLU A 44 -5.30 -0.57 12.99
N LEU A 45 -4.45 0.30 12.46
CA LEU A 45 -3.13 -0.07 11.94
C LEU A 45 -2.09 0.53 12.87
N THR A 46 -1.16 -0.30 13.32
CA THR A 46 0.01 0.13 14.08
C THR A 46 1.19 0.36 13.14
N GLU A 47 2.27 0.95 13.66
CA GLU A 47 3.51 1.08 12.89
C GLU A 47 4.09 -0.29 12.53
N GLU A 48 4.01 -1.27 13.43
CA GLU A 48 4.48 -2.64 13.16
C GLU A 48 3.70 -3.32 12.02
N ASP A 49 2.42 -3.00 11.85
CA ASP A 49 1.62 -3.51 10.72
C ASP A 49 2.08 -2.94 9.38
N LEU A 50 2.66 -1.73 9.37
CA LEU A 50 3.21 -1.10 8.17
C LEU A 50 4.63 -1.58 7.90
N ASP A 51 5.44 -1.69 8.95
CA ASP A 51 6.83 -2.14 8.87
C ASP A 51 6.95 -3.62 8.50
N SER A 52 5.93 -4.43 8.83
CA SER A 52 5.86 -5.84 8.43
C SER A 52 5.46 -6.06 6.96
N VAL A 53 5.18 -5.00 6.19
CA VAL A 53 4.86 -5.13 4.76
C VAL A 53 6.11 -5.45 3.95
N GLU A 54 6.24 -6.71 3.56
CA GLU A 54 7.27 -7.14 2.60
C GLU A 54 6.69 -7.22 1.18
N ILE A 55 7.37 -6.56 0.22
CA ILE A 55 7.05 -6.68 -1.21
C ILE A 55 8.16 -7.46 -1.91
N THR A 56 7.88 -8.73 -2.22
CA THR A 56 8.79 -9.57 -3.00
C THR A 56 8.36 -9.62 -4.46
N ARG A 57 9.21 -9.13 -5.37
CA ARG A 57 9.02 -9.35 -6.82
C ARG A 57 9.40 -10.79 -7.15
N LYS A 58 8.41 -11.65 -7.44
CA LYS A 58 8.69 -12.95 -8.05
C LYS A 58 9.09 -12.71 -9.51
N ALA A 59 10.32 -13.03 -9.86
CA ALA A 59 10.72 -13.12 -11.25
C ALA A 59 10.03 -14.34 -11.87
N TYR A 60 9.13 -14.11 -12.83
CA TYR A 60 8.76 -15.18 -13.74
C TYR A 60 10.00 -15.46 -14.59
N LYS A 61 10.58 -16.66 -14.48
CA LYS A 61 11.50 -17.15 -15.50
C LYS A 61 10.66 -17.40 -16.74
N ASP A 62 10.43 -16.36 -17.53
CA ASP A 62 9.90 -16.53 -18.86
C ASP A 62 11.00 -17.18 -19.71
N LYS A 63 10.80 -18.48 -19.89
CA LYS A 63 10.97 -19.32 -21.07
C LYS A 63 11.21 -18.58 -22.42
N TYR A 64 12.19 -17.69 -22.48
CA TYR A 64 12.78 -17.20 -23.72
C TYR A 64 14.18 -17.80 -23.85
N HIS A 65 14.18 -19.12 -24.04
CA HIS A 65 15.20 -19.78 -24.84
C HIS A 65 14.60 -19.93 -26.23
N GLU A 66 14.94 -18.99 -27.12
CA GLU A 66 15.07 -19.24 -28.55
C GLU A 66 16.49 -18.81 -28.96
#